data_AF-A0A960YMV8-F1
#
_entry.id   AF-A0A960YMV8-F1
#
_cell.length_a   1.000
_cell.length_b   1.000
_cell.length_c   1.000
_cell.angle_alpha   90.00
_cell.angle_beta   90.00
_cell.angle_gamma   90.00
#
_symmetry.space_group_name_H-M   'P 1'
#
loop_
_entity.id
_entity.type
_entity.pdbx_description
1 polymer ?
#
loop_
_entity_poly.entity_id
_entity_poly.type
_entity_poly.pdbx_seq_one_letter_code
_entity_poly.pdbx_strand_id
1 'polypeptide(L)' 'MPGFEVIGKEEQEALNQIFERDNGILFAHGFDALRNNRFRVREFETQFAAKFGARYCQAVTSGSTALL' A
#
# COMPACT_ATOMS: atom_id res chain seq x y z
N MET A 1 3.10 -14.71 10.87
CA MET A 1 4.15 -13.70 11.05
C MET A 1 5.18 -14.29 12.02
N PRO A 2 6.48 -14.24 11.69
CA PRO A 2 7.50 -15.00 12.42
C PRO A 2 8.10 -14.24 13.63
N GLY A 3 7.57 -13.06 13.99
CA GLY A 3 7.91 -12.33 15.22
C GLY A 3 9.21 -11.53 15.19
N PHE A 4 9.96 -11.56 14.08
CA PHE A 4 11.18 -10.75 13.86
C PHE A 4 10.97 -9.64 12.83
N GLU A 5 9.74 -9.15 12.69
CA GLU A 5 9.41 -8.12 11.71
C GLU A 5 10.21 -6.84 11.98
N VAL A 6 10.83 -6.30 10.92
CA VAL A 6 11.57 -5.04 11.00
C VAL A 6 10.55 -3.91 10.85
N ILE A 7 9.95 -3.52 11.97
CA ILE A 7 8.98 -2.42 12.05
C ILE A 7 9.59 -1.34 12.95
N GLY A 8 9.78 -0.15 12.40
CA GLY A 8 10.40 0.98 13.06
C GLY A 8 9.68 2.30 12.79
N LYS A 9 10.45 3.38 12.82
CA LYS A 9 9.93 4.75 12.65
C LYS A 9 9.35 4.97 11.25
N GLU A 10 9.96 4.39 10.22
CA GLU A 10 9.53 4.54 8.83
C GLU A 10 8.12 3.99 8.62
N GLU A 11 7.83 2.79 9.14
CA GLU A 11 6.50 2.18 9.08
C GLU A 11 5.47 2.98 9.88
N GLN A 12 5.86 3.48 11.06
CA GLN A 12 4.98 4.31 11.88
C GLN A 12 4.62 5.63 11.17
N GLU A 13 5.60 6.30 10.58
CA GLU A 13 5.38 7.53 9.81
C GLU A 13 4.49 7.27 8.60
N ALA A 14 4.69 6.16 7.88
CA ALA A 14 3.85 5.78 6.75
C ALA A 14 2.38 5.59 7.16
N LEU A 15 2.12 5.00 8.33
CA LEU A 15 0.77 4.86 8.89
C LEU A 15 0.16 6.21 9.28
N ASN A 16 0.91 7.07 9.98
CA ASN A 16 0.44 8.38 10.40
C ASN A 16 0.05 9.26 9.21
N GLN A 17 0.82 9.20 8.13
CA GLN A 17 0.53 9.96 6.91
C GLN A 17 -0.84 9.62 6.31
N ILE A 18 -1.38 8.41 6.50
CA ILE A 18 -2.72 8.05 6.02
C ILE A 18 -3.77 8.99 6.65
N PHE A 19 -3.65 9.22 7.95
CA PHE A 19 -4.58 10.07 8.69
C PHE A 19 -4.27 11.56 8.50
N GLU A 20 -2.99 11.93 8.48
CA GLU A 20 -2.57 13.33 8.43
C GLU A 20 -2.61 13.94 7.02
N ARG A 21 -2.34 13.14 5.98
CA ARG A 21 -2.10 13.62 4.60
C ARG A 21 -3.04 13.01 3.57
N ASP A 22 -3.55 11.81 3.80
CA ASP A 22 -4.40 11.09 2.83
C ASP A 22 -5.91 11.23 3.15
N ASN A 23 -6.26 12.15 4.06
CA ASN A 23 -7.63 12.40 4.56
C ASN A 23 -8.29 11.17 5.21
N GLY A 24 -7.50 10.21 5.68
CA GLY A 24 -7.98 9.05 6.43
C GLY A 24 -8.70 7.98 5.60
N ILE A 25 -8.56 7.96 4.27
CA ILE A 25 -9.22 6.96 3.42
C ILE A 25 -8.43 5.66 3.42
N LEU A 26 -9.04 4.63 4.03
CA LEU A 26 -8.44 3.30 4.17
C LEU A 26 -8.78 2.35 3.00
N PHE A 27 -9.71 2.73 2.13
CA PHE A 27 -10.11 1.90 1.00
C PHE A 27 -9.17 2.09 -0.21
N ALA A 28 -8.73 1.00 -0.81
CA ALA A 28 -7.73 1.01 -1.88
C ALA A 28 -8.19 1.69 -3.19
N HIS A 29 -9.51 1.86 -3.37
CA HIS A 29 -10.12 2.38 -4.59
C HIS A 29 -11.11 3.50 -4.27
N GLY A 30 -11.58 4.19 -5.31
CA GLY A 30 -12.61 5.21 -5.20
C GLY A 30 -12.23 6.40 -4.31
N PHE A 31 -13.23 7.21 -3.95
CA PHE A 31 -13.08 8.40 -3.11
C PHE A 31 -12.02 9.39 -3.64
N ASP A 32 -11.85 9.45 -4.96
CA ASP A 32 -10.81 10.20 -5.67
C ASP A 32 -10.77 11.67 -5.23
N ALA A 33 -11.94 12.31 -5.13
CA ALA A 33 -12.07 13.70 -4.70
C ALA A 33 -11.69 13.94 -3.23
N LEU A 34 -11.72 12.90 -2.39
CA LEU A 34 -11.53 13.01 -0.94
C LEU A 34 -10.17 12.50 -0.47
N ARG A 35 -9.36 11.84 -1.32
CA ARG A 35 -8.11 11.18 -0.90
C ARG A 35 -6.82 11.91 -1.25
N ASN A 36 -6.90 13.21 -1.54
CA ASN A 36 -5.74 14.05 -1.87
C ASN A 36 -4.86 13.48 -2.99
N ASN A 37 -5.48 12.83 -3.99
CA ASN A 37 -4.79 12.10 -5.08
C ASN A 37 -3.76 11.06 -4.62
N ARG A 38 -3.89 10.53 -3.40
CA ARG A 38 -3.01 9.48 -2.86
C ARG A 38 -3.67 8.12 -2.95
N PHE A 39 -2.96 7.19 -3.59
CA PHE A 39 -3.43 5.84 -3.86
C PHE A 39 -2.33 4.87 -3.46
N ARG A 40 -2.09 4.73 -2.14
CA ARG A 40 -0.98 3.95 -1.55
C ARG A 40 -0.82 2.56 -2.17
N VAL A 41 -1.94 1.85 -2.42
CA VAL A 41 -1.91 0.51 -3.03
C VAL A 41 -1.43 0.57 -4.48
N ARG A 42 -1.89 1.53 -5.29
CA ARG A 42 -1.48 1.70 -6.70
C ARG A 42 -0.03 2.20 -6.82
N GLU A 43 0.38 3.08 -5.92
CA GLU A 43 1.76 3.53 -5.77
C GLU A 43 2.68 2.35 -5.44
N PHE A 44 2.27 1.50 -4.49
CA PHE A 44 3.00 0.28 -4.13
C PHE A 44 3.09 -0.70 -5.29
N GLU A 45 1.99 -1.01 -5.98
CA GLU A 45 1.97 -1.91 -7.14
C GLU A 45 2.92 -1.43 -8.25
N THR A 46 2.93 -0.13 -8.53
CA THR A 46 3.80 0.48 -9.54
C THR A 46 5.28 0.34 -9.16
N GLN A 47 5.63 0.68 -7.92
CA GLN A 47 7.00 0.56 -7.41
C GLN A 47 7.47 -0.89 -7.34
N PHE A 48 6.58 -1.79 -6.92
CA PHE A 48 6.88 -3.21 -6.84
C PHE A 48 7.11 -3.81 -8.23
N ALA A 49 6.24 -3.52 -9.21
CA ALA A 49 6.42 -3.96 -10.59
C ALA A 49 7.78 -3.49 -11.15
N ALA A 50 8.14 -2.22 -10.94
CA ALA A 50 9.42 -1.67 -11.36
C ALA A 50 10.61 -2.37 -10.70
N LYS A 51 10.55 -2.63 -9.38
CA LYS A 51 11.62 -3.29 -8.62
C LYS A 51 11.95 -4.69 -9.16
N PHE A 52 10.94 -5.43 -9.62
CA PHE A 52 11.10 -6.79 -10.13
C PHE A 52 11.16 -6.89 -11.66
N GLY A 53 11.12 -5.76 -12.38
CA GLY A 53 11.09 -5.74 -13.85
C GLY A 53 9.82 -6.36 -14.45
N ALA A 54 8.72 -6.40 -13.68
CA ALA A 54 7.44 -6.90 -14.15
C ALA A 54 6.65 -5.78 -14.84
N ARG A 55 5.84 -6.15 -15.84
CA ARG A 55 4.96 -5.18 -16.53
C ARG A 55 3.77 -4.73 -15.68
N TYR A 56 3.27 -5.62 -14.82
CA TYR A 56 2.08 -5.41 -14.00
C TYR A 56 2.27 -6.03 -12.62
N CYS A 57 1.60 -5.48 -11.61
CA CYS A 57 1.52 -6.02 -10.25
C CYS A 57 0.12 -5.74 -9.69
N GLN A 58 -0.46 -6.69 -8.95
CA GLN A 58 -1.73 -6.53 -8.26
C GLN A 58 -1.56 -6.98 -6.80
N ALA A 59 -1.74 -6.05 -5.87
CA ALA A 59 -1.74 -6.35 -4.46
C ALA A 59 -3.06 -7.03 -4.07
N VAL A 60 -2.97 -8.04 -3.22
CA VAL A 60 -4.11 -8.79 -2.66
C VAL A 60 -3.91 -9.00 -1.17
N THR A 61 -4.94 -9.49 -0.49
CA THR A 61 -4.98 -9.56 0.98
C THR A 61 -4.04 -10.60 1.58
N SER A 62 -3.67 -11.65 0.83
CA SER A 62 -2.79 -12.71 1.33
C SER A 62 -2.09 -13.48 0.19
N GLY A 63 -1.05 -14.23 0.53
CA GLY A 63 -0.36 -15.12 -0.42
C GLY A 63 -1.26 -16.24 -0.94
N SER A 64 -2.16 -16.80 -0.12
CA SER A 64 -3.12 -17.81 -0.58
C SER A 64 -4.09 -17.22 -1.60
N THR A 65 -4.57 -16.00 -1.37
CA THR A 65 -5.43 -15.27 -2.32
C THR A 65 -4.68 -14.94 -3.61
N ALA A 66 -3.37 -14.73 -3.57
CA ALA A 66 -2.57 -14.47 -4.77
C ALA A 66 -2.47 -15.68 -5.71
N LEU A 67 -2.69 -16.89 -5.18
CA LEU A 67 -2.62 -18.14 -5.94
C LEU A 67 -3.97 -18.59 -6.51
N LEU A 68 -5.08 -18.08 -5.96
CA LEU A 68 -6.46 -18.41 -6.37
C LEU A 68 -6.97 -17.43 -7.43
#